data_AF-A0A659UHN3-F1
#
_entry.id   AF-A0A659UHN3-F1
#
_cell.length_a   1.000
_cell.length_b   1.000
_cell.length_c   1.000
_cell.angle_alpha   90.00
_cell.angle_beta   90.00
_cell.angle_gamma   90.00
#
_symmetry.space_group_name_H-M   'P 1'
#
loop_
_entity.id
_entity.type
_entity.pdbx_description
1 polymer ?
#
loop_
_entity_poly.entity_id
_entity_poly.type
_entity_poly.pdbx_seq_one_letter_code
_entity_poly.pdbx_strand_id
1 'polypeptide(L)'
;PICCVDAGDILTIMHDNAGNRARIEAKTREILSSPAVPILLGGDDSVVSPFLAGFADHGPVWILQIDAHIDWRDEVHGERYGYSSPMRRASEMAHVAGMVQVGLRS
;
A
#
# COMPACT_ATOMS: atom_id res chain seq x y z
N PRO A 1 13.34 3.20 24.78
CA PRO A 1 14.17 3.84 23.73
C PRO A 1 13.54 3.53 22.37
N ILE A 2 13.57 4.46 21.42
CA ILE A 2 13.10 4.19 20.06
C ILE A 2 14.18 3.37 19.35
N CYS A 3 13.81 2.27 18.70
CA CYS A 3 14.71 1.48 17.87
C CYS A 3 14.08 1.25 16.49
N CYS A 4 14.94 0.97 15.50
CA CYS A 4 14.53 0.58 14.16
C CYS A 4 15.05 -0.85 13.90
N VAL A 5 14.24 -1.66 13.23
CA VAL A 5 14.60 -3.03 12.83
C VAL A 5 14.42 -3.13 11.32
N ASP A 6 15.47 -3.55 10.64
CA ASP A 6 15.39 -3.92 9.22
C ASP A 6 14.81 -5.33 9.12
N ALA A 7 13.63 -5.45 8.50
CA ALA A 7 12.94 -6.72 8.31
C ALA A 7 13.35 -7.45 7.01
N GLY A 8 14.30 -6.88 6.26
CA GLY A 8 14.73 -7.34 4.95
C GLY A 8 13.69 -7.10 3.85
N ASP A 9 13.96 -7.66 2.69
CA ASP A 9 13.08 -7.57 1.53
C ASP A 9 12.01 -8.67 1.54
N ILE A 10 10.82 -8.32 1.06
CA ILE A 10 9.76 -9.30 0.76
C ILE A 10 10.13 -9.97 -0.56
N LEU A 11 10.26 -11.31 -0.55
CA LEU A 11 10.52 -12.07 -1.77
C LEU A 11 9.41 -11.85 -2.80
N THR A 12 9.79 -11.38 -3.99
CA THR A 12 8.88 -11.21 -5.12
C THR A 12 9.23 -12.17 -6.25
N ILE A 13 8.21 -12.54 -7.02
CA ILE A 13 8.33 -13.41 -8.19
C ILE A 13 7.84 -12.62 -9.41
N MET A 14 8.68 -12.54 -10.43
CA MET A 14 8.33 -11.90 -11.71
C MET A 14 7.03 -12.50 -12.26
N HIS A 15 6.12 -11.65 -12.72
CA HIS A 15 4.79 -12.00 -13.25
C HIS A 15 3.79 -12.63 -12.26
N ASP A 16 4.14 -12.80 -10.98
CA ASP A 16 3.20 -13.23 -9.92
C ASP A 16 2.64 -12.01 -9.17
N ASN A 17 1.95 -11.11 -9.89
CA ASN A 17 1.45 -9.86 -9.29
C ASN A 17 0.54 -10.14 -8.08
N ALA A 18 -0.36 -11.12 -8.20
CA ALA A 18 -1.28 -11.47 -7.12
C ALA A 18 -0.56 -12.07 -5.91
N GLY A 19 0.38 -13.00 -6.10
CA GLY A 19 1.15 -13.57 -5.00
C GLY A 19 2.07 -12.55 -4.35
N ASN A 20 2.67 -11.64 -5.10
CA ASN A 20 3.49 -10.55 -4.56
C ASN A 20 2.65 -9.62 -3.67
N ARG A 21 1.44 -9.25 -4.10
CA ARG A 21 0.49 -8.49 -3.26
C ARG A 21 0.14 -9.23 -1.96
N ALA A 22 -0.15 -10.53 -2.04
CA ALA A 22 -0.46 -11.33 -0.86
C ALA A 22 0.71 -11.41 0.13
N ARG A 23 1.96 -11.52 -0.37
CA ARG A 23 3.17 -11.51 0.48
C ARG A 23 3.39 -10.16 1.16
N ILE A 24 3.14 -9.05 0.45
CA ILE A 24 3.22 -7.70 1.03
C ILE A 24 2.19 -7.54 2.15
N GLU A 25 0.92 -7.88 1.89
CA GLU A 25 -0.13 -7.79 2.91
C GLU A 25 0.21 -8.64 4.14
N ALA A 26 0.64 -9.89 3.93
CA ALA A 26 1.00 -10.80 5.01
C ALA A 26 2.15 -10.25 5.86
N LYS A 27 3.19 -9.67 5.24
CA LYS A 27 4.32 -9.08 5.98
C LYS A 27 3.90 -7.83 6.74
N THR A 28 3.04 -6.99 6.16
CA THR A 28 2.49 -5.83 6.88
C THR A 28 1.70 -6.26 8.11
N ARG A 29 0.85 -7.29 8.00
CA ARG A 29 0.11 -7.85 9.15
C ARG A 29 1.03 -8.44 10.22
N GLU A 30 2.10 -9.13 9.81
CA GLU A 30 3.12 -9.65 10.72
C GLU A 30 3.75 -8.52 11.55
N ILE A 31 4.16 -7.41 10.91
CA ILE A 31 4.78 -6.27 11.61
C ILE A 31 3.76 -5.59 12.54
N LEU A 32 2.53 -5.39 12.06
CA LEU A 32 1.43 -4.78 12.82
C LEU A 32 0.94 -5.63 14.00
N SER A 33 1.30 -6.93 14.07
CA SER A 33 1.06 -7.77 15.25
C SER A 33 1.91 -7.36 16.47
N SER A 34 2.87 -6.46 16.27
CA SER A 34 3.70 -5.83 17.29
C SER A 34 3.37 -4.34 17.41
N PRO A 35 3.81 -3.62 18.46
CA PRO A 35 3.60 -2.17 18.58
C PRO A 35 4.48 -1.34 17.61
N ALA A 36 5.05 -1.95 16.57
CA ALA A 36 5.90 -1.30 15.59
C ALA A 36 5.08 -0.49 14.57
N VAL A 37 5.71 0.54 14.01
CA VAL A 37 5.19 1.27 12.85
C VAL A 37 5.86 0.69 11.60
N PRO A 38 5.12 0.06 10.68
CA PRO A 38 5.70 -0.50 9.47
C PRO A 38 6.14 0.62 8.51
N ILE A 39 7.35 0.50 7.98
CA ILE A 39 7.88 1.35 6.91
C ILE A 39 8.15 0.42 5.72
N LEU A 40 7.43 0.63 4.62
CA LEU A 40 7.66 -0.10 3.38
C LEU A 40 8.52 0.76 2.46
N LEU A 41 9.69 0.25 2.09
CA LEU A 41 10.49 0.80 1.00
C LEU A 41 10.04 0.09 -0.28
N GLY A 42 9.38 0.84 -1.15
CA GLY A 42 8.61 0.27 -2.25
C GLY A 42 9.41 -0.24 -3.45
N GLY A 43 8.64 -0.72 -4.43
CA GLY A 43 8.96 -0.66 -5.86
C GLY A 43 8.17 0.51 -6.47
N ASP A 44 7.40 0.27 -7.54
CA ASP A 44 6.43 1.27 -8.02
C ASP A 44 5.21 1.43 -7.08
N ASP A 45 4.32 2.37 -7.38
CA ASP A 45 3.19 2.74 -6.51
C ASP A 45 2.13 1.64 -6.34
N SER A 46 2.21 0.54 -7.09
CA SER A 46 1.29 -0.61 -6.92
C SER A 46 1.40 -1.27 -5.54
N VAL A 47 2.53 -1.11 -4.84
CA VAL A 47 2.77 -1.69 -3.51
C VAL A 47 1.89 -1.09 -2.42
N VAL A 48 1.32 0.09 -2.64
CA VAL A 48 0.49 0.80 -1.65
C VAL A 48 -0.81 0.04 -1.36
N SER A 49 -1.42 -0.56 -2.39
CA SER A 49 -2.68 -1.31 -2.23
C SER A 49 -2.56 -2.49 -1.25
N PRO A 50 -1.64 -3.47 -1.45
CA PRO A 50 -1.49 -4.57 -0.50
C PRO A 50 -0.93 -4.12 0.86
N PHE A 51 -0.12 -3.04 0.90
CA PHE A 51 0.34 -2.48 2.16
C PHE A 51 -0.82 -1.98 3.01
N LEU A 52 -1.73 -1.19 2.43
CA LEU A 52 -2.93 -0.69 3.11
C LEU A 52 -3.91 -1.81 3.47
N ALA A 53 -4.02 -2.87 2.67
CA ALA A 53 -4.86 -4.02 3.00
C ALA A 53 -4.46 -4.67 4.34
N GLY A 54 -3.17 -4.63 4.70
CA GLY A 54 -2.68 -5.15 5.98
C GLY A 54 -3.20 -4.39 7.21
N PHE A 55 -3.73 -3.17 7.04
CA PHE A 55 -4.29 -2.33 8.10
C PHE A 55 -5.78 -2.57 8.36
N ALA A 56 -6.40 -3.60 7.77
CA ALA A 56 -7.84 -3.85 7.89
C ALA A 56 -8.35 -3.84 9.35
N ASP A 57 -7.55 -4.36 10.28
CA ASP A 57 -7.87 -4.45 11.71
C ASP A 57 -7.32 -3.28 12.55
N HIS A 58 -6.70 -2.29 11.90
CA HIS A 58 -6.03 -1.13 12.51
C HIS A 58 -6.66 0.21 12.10
N GLY A 59 -7.87 0.18 11.54
CA GLY A 59 -8.62 1.38 11.18
C GLY A 59 -9.13 2.20 12.38
N PRO A 60 -9.55 3.46 12.16
CA PRO A 60 -9.60 4.15 10.88
C PRO A 60 -8.23 4.66 10.41
N VAL A 61 -7.94 4.49 9.11
CA VAL A 61 -6.72 4.98 8.44
C VAL A 61 -7.03 6.24 7.64
N TRP A 62 -6.19 7.26 7.79
CA TRP A 62 -6.16 8.44 6.91
C TRP A 62 -4.91 8.41 6.04
N ILE A 63 -5.07 8.71 4.76
CA ILE A 63 -3.98 8.71 3.79
C ILE A 63 -3.57 10.15 3.47
N LEU A 64 -2.28 10.46 3.62
CA LEU A 64 -1.67 11.64 3.02
C LEU A 64 -0.80 11.17 1.86
N GLN A 65 -1.25 11.41 0.64
CA GLN A 65 -0.48 11.11 -0.57
C GLN A 65 0.25 12.36 -1.04
N ILE A 66 1.56 12.25 -1.25
CA ILE A 66 2.39 13.28 -1.87
C ILE A 66 2.84 12.73 -3.22
N ASP A 67 2.15 13.10 -4.29
CA ASP A 67 2.42 12.59 -5.64
C ASP A 67 2.12 13.66 -6.69
N ALA A 68 2.75 13.54 -7.86
CA ALA A 68 2.39 14.30 -9.05
C ALA A 68 1.07 13.82 -9.68
N HIS A 69 0.68 12.57 -9.44
CA HIS A 69 -0.48 11.91 -10.03
C HIS A 69 -1.56 11.61 -8.98
N ILE A 70 -2.79 11.36 -9.43
CA ILE A 70 -3.95 11.10 -8.57
C ILE A 70 -4.13 9.61 -8.24
N ASP A 71 -3.52 8.73 -9.05
CA ASP A 71 -3.53 7.28 -8.87
C ASP A 71 -4.92 6.67 -8.66
N TRP A 72 -5.87 7.19 -9.45
CA TRP A 72 -7.29 6.92 -9.34
C TRP A 72 -7.89 6.09 -10.49
N ARG A 73 -7.06 5.50 -11.36
CA ARG A 73 -7.59 4.69 -12.46
C ARG A 73 -8.23 3.42 -11.89
N ASP A 74 -9.39 3.04 -12.42
CA ASP A 74 -10.05 1.80 -12.01
C ASP A 74 -9.32 0.57 -12.58
N GLU A 75 -8.88 0.68 -13.82
CA GLU A 75 -8.20 -0.38 -14.56
C GLU A 75 -7.29 0.25 -15.63
N VAL A 76 -6.14 -0.37 -15.86
CA VAL A 76 -5.24 -0.07 -16.98
C VAL A 76 -4.83 -1.38 -17.63
N HIS A 77 -5.18 -1.57 -18.91
CA HIS A 77 -4.85 -2.79 -19.68
C HIS A 77 -5.24 -4.10 -18.99
N GLY A 78 -6.41 -4.14 -18.32
CA GLY A 78 -6.87 -5.34 -17.59
C GLY A 78 -6.28 -5.50 -16.18
N GLU A 79 -5.38 -4.62 -15.73
CA GLU A 79 -4.81 -4.64 -14.38
C GLU A 79 -5.48 -3.56 -13.51
N ARG A 80 -6.09 -3.99 -12.39
CA ARG A 80 -6.79 -3.12 -11.43
C ARG A 80 -5.93 -2.73 -10.23
N TYR A 81 -4.82 -3.42 -10.00
CA TYR A 81 -3.94 -3.21 -8.86
C TYR A 81 -2.55 -2.74 -9.31
N GLY A 82 -2.47 -2.06 -10.46
CA GLY A 82 -1.25 -1.47 -10.99
C GLY A 82 -0.95 -0.08 -10.38
N TYR A 83 0.21 0.46 -10.72
CA TYR A 83 0.75 1.71 -10.15
C TYR A 83 -0.14 2.96 -10.34
N SER A 84 -1.07 2.97 -11.30
CA SER A 84 -2.00 4.11 -11.49
C SER A 84 -3.34 3.96 -10.75
N SER A 85 -3.51 2.91 -9.95
CA SER A 85 -4.77 2.57 -9.27
C SER A 85 -4.76 2.57 -7.72
N PRO A 86 -3.65 2.75 -6.98
CA PRO A 86 -3.64 2.48 -5.54
C PRO A 86 -4.59 3.34 -4.72
N MET A 87 -4.77 4.63 -5.04
CA MET A 87 -5.73 5.48 -4.30
C MET A 87 -7.17 5.11 -4.62
N ARG A 88 -7.46 4.69 -5.86
CA ARG A 88 -8.77 4.11 -6.19
C ARG A 88 -9.03 2.83 -5.40
N ARG A 89 -8.06 1.93 -5.27
CA ARG A 89 -8.20 0.70 -4.45
C ARG A 89 -8.34 1.01 -2.96
N ALA A 90 -7.58 1.99 -2.44
CA ALA A 90 -7.69 2.44 -1.07
C ALA A 90 -9.08 3.00 -0.75
N SER A 91 -9.70 3.73 -1.69
CA SER A 91 -11.06 4.29 -1.50
C SER A 91 -12.16 3.24 -1.36
N GLU A 92 -11.89 1.99 -1.77
CA GLU A 92 -12.81 0.86 -1.68
C GLU A 92 -12.65 0.08 -0.36
N MET A 93 -11.66 0.43 0.48
CA MET A 93 -11.36 -0.25 1.74
C MET A 93 -12.15 0.35 2.91
N ALA A 94 -12.90 -0.49 3.64
CA ALA A 94 -13.75 -0.03 4.73
C ALA A 94 -12.98 0.62 5.90
N HIS A 95 -11.71 0.28 6.09
CA HIS A 95 -10.85 0.84 7.13
C HIS A 95 -10.18 2.16 6.73
N VAL A 96 -10.29 2.60 5.48
CA VAL A 96 -9.78 3.90 5.03
C VAL A 96 -10.89 4.94 5.22
N ALA A 97 -10.68 5.85 6.17
CA ALA A 97 -11.67 6.86 6.54
C ALA A 97 -11.62 8.09 5.62
N GLY A 98 -10.49 8.36 4.98
CA GLY A 98 -10.33 9.51 4.10
C GLY A 98 -8.90 9.68 3.61
N MET A 99 -8.73 10.62 2.68
CA MET A 99 -7.42 10.91 2.11
C MET A 99 -7.26 12.38 1.70
N VAL A 100 -6.02 12.85 1.72
CA VAL A 100 -5.58 14.15 1.24
C VAL A 100 -4.46 13.91 0.23
N GLN A 101 -4.61 14.43 -0.98
CA GLN A 101 -3.63 14.28 -2.06
C GLN A 101 -3.01 15.65 -2.37
N VAL A 102 -1.68 15.73 -2.36
CA VAL A 102 -0.93 16.98 -2.52
C VAL A 102 0.19 16.79 -3.55
N GLY A 103 0.37 17.77 -4.44
CA GLY A 103 1.47 17.79 -5.41
C GLY A 103 1.06 17.51 -6.87
N LEU A 104 -0.22 17.24 -7.10
CA LEU A 104 -0.83 17.02 -8.41
C LEU A 104 -0.41 18.08 -9.44
N ARG A 105 0.10 17.62 -10.59
CA ARG A 105 0.53 18.47 -11.71
C ARG A 105 0.56 17.68 -13.02
N SER A 106 0.83 18.35 -14.13
CA SER A 106 0.92 17.76 -15.49
C SER A 106 2.17 18.22 -16.20
#